data_AF-A0A7V8W5I6-F1
#
_entry.id   AF-A0A7V8W5I6-F1
#
_cell.length_a   1.000
_cell.length_b   1.000
_cell.length_c   1.000
_cell.angle_alpha   90.00
_cell.angle_beta   90.00
_cell.angle_gamma   90.00
#
_symmetry.space_group_name_H-M   'P 1'
#
loop_
_entity.id
_entity.type
_entity.pdbx_description
1 polymer ?
#
loop_
_entity_poly.entity_id
_entity_poly.type
_entity_poly.pdbx_seq_one_letter_code
_entity_poly.pdbx_strand_id
1 'polypeptide(L)'
;MTFAERMLRIDRRIIFLLIGVCTLIPLLYPVGLAIKVSSEVRGVYDYIEALPEGSVFLLSLDFDPASKPELYPQAIALLRHAFQKNLRVIGMTLWVSGTGMADGVVTQVAKEMGKTSG
;
A
#
# COMPACT_ATOMS: atom_id res chain seq x y z
N MET A 1 -13.69 -39.20 24.30
CA MET A 1 -13.62 -37.72 24.31
C MET A 1 -12.71 -37.31 23.17
N THR A 2 -13.33 -36.89 22.08
CA THR A 2 -12.67 -36.53 20.82
C THR A 2 -11.84 -35.26 21.03
N PHE A 3 -10.70 -35.14 20.35
CA PHE A 3 -9.79 -33.99 20.42
C PHE A 3 -10.53 -32.63 20.26
N ALA A 4 -11.57 -32.61 19.43
CA ALA A 4 -12.46 -31.47 19.22
C ALA A 4 -13.18 -30.98 20.50
N GLU A 5 -13.63 -31.88 21.38
CA GLU A 5 -14.32 -31.50 22.63
C GLU A 5 -13.36 -30.86 23.65
N ARG A 6 -12.08 -31.27 23.65
CA ARG A 6 -11.05 -30.65 24.50
C ARG A 6 -10.68 -29.25 24.04
N MET A 7 -10.65 -29.01 22.72
CA MET A 7 -10.41 -27.67 22.17
C MET A 7 -11.53 -26.69 22.50
N LEU A 8 -12.79 -27.14 22.50
CA LEU A 8 -13.96 -26.31 22.84
C LEU A 8 -14.06 -25.96 24.34
N ARG A 9 -13.34 -26.66 25.21
CA ARG A 9 -13.27 -26.38 26.66
C ARG A 9 -12.13 -25.42 27.05
N ILE A 10 -11.30 -24.99 26.12
CA ILE A 10 -10.21 -24.05 26.40
C ILE A 10 -10.84 -22.70 26.79
N ASP A 11 -10.39 -22.15 27.92
CA ASP A 11 -10.84 -20.82 28.37
C ASP A 11 -10.44 -19.75 27.33
N ARG A 12 -11.43 -18.99 26.87
CA ARG A 12 -11.26 -17.86 25.95
C ARG A 12 -10.16 -16.89 26.40
N ARG A 13 -9.92 -16.75 27.72
CA ARG A 13 -8.85 -15.90 28.27
C ARG A 13 -7.47 -16.34 27.80
N ILE A 14 -7.21 -17.64 27.76
CA ILE A 14 -5.94 -18.21 27.31
C ILE A 14 -5.78 -17.98 25.79
N ILE A 15 -6.87 -18.12 25.03
CA ILE A 15 -6.89 -17.84 23.59
C ILE A 15 -6.55 -16.36 23.31
N PHE A 16 -7.19 -15.42 24.00
CA PHE A 16 -6.91 -13.99 23.83
C PHE A 16 -5.50 -13.61 24.28
N LEU A 17 -4.98 -14.23 25.34
CA LEU A 17 -3.60 -14.00 25.80
C LEU A 17 -2.60 -14.51 24.76
N LEU A 18 -2.81 -15.71 24.20
CA LEU A 18 -1.98 -16.25 23.12
C LEU A 18 -2.02 -15.36 21.87
N ILE A 19 -3.21 -14.94 21.44
CA ILE A 19 -3.34 -14.02 20.30
C ILE A 19 -2.60 -12.71 20.58
N GLY A 20 -2.76 -12.14 21.77
CA GLY A 20 -2.08 -10.91 22.18
C GLY A 20 -0.56 -11.05 22.20
N VAL A 21 -0.03 -12.16 22.71
CA VAL A 21 1.41 -12.44 22.69
C VAL A 21 1.90 -12.65 21.25
N CYS A 22 1.16 -13.39 20.43
CA CYS A 22 1.50 -13.63 19.02
C CYS A 22 1.51 -12.35 18.17
N THR A 23 0.69 -11.33 18.50
CA THR A 23 0.71 -10.04 17.80
C THR A 23 1.71 -9.06 18.42
N LEU A 24 1.95 -9.12 19.73
CA LEU A 24 2.90 -8.24 20.43
C LEU A 24 4.35 -8.57 20.09
N ILE A 25 4.70 -9.85 19.95
CA ILE A 25 6.09 -10.26 19.66
C ILE A 25 6.59 -9.68 18.33
N PRO A 26 5.90 -9.84 17.18
CA PRO A 26 6.33 -9.25 15.90
C PRO A 26 6.36 -7.71 15.93
N LEU A 27 5.57 -7.08 16.80
CA LEU A 27 5.56 -5.63 16.98
C LEU A 27 6.81 -5.12 17.72
N LEU A 28 7.27 -5.85 18.75
CA LEU A 28 8.48 -5.50 19.51
C LEU A 28 9.76 -5.97 18.80
N TYR A 29 9.69 -7.09 18.09
CA TYR A 29 10.80 -7.71 17.37
C TYR A 29 10.37 -7.93 15.92
N PRO A 30 10.60 -6.94 15.02
CA PRO A 30 10.20 -7.07 13.63
C PRO A 30 10.91 -8.28 13.01
N VAL A 31 10.11 -9.24 12.56
CA VAL A 31 10.55 -10.57 12.08
C VAL A 31 11.38 -10.47 10.79
N GLY A 32 11.46 -9.28 10.16
CA GLY A 32 12.34 -9.03 9.03
C GLY A 32 12.03 -9.94 7.83
N LEU A 33 10.75 -10.21 7.58
CA LEU A 33 10.33 -11.07 6.47
C LEU A 33 10.91 -10.55 5.16
N ALA A 34 11.58 -11.42 4.41
CA ALA A 34 12.19 -11.07 3.14
C ALA A 34 11.09 -10.71 2.12
N ILE A 35 11.08 -9.44 1.70
CA ILE A 35 10.20 -8.98 0.63
C ILE A 35 10.80 -9.43 -0.70
N LYS A 36 10.18 -10.41 -1.36
CA LYS A 36 10.56 -10.83 -2.71
C LYS A 36 9.81 -10.00 -3.73
N VAL A 37 10.53 -9.47 -4.70
CA VAL A 37 9.93 -8.78 -5.86
C VAL A 37 9.25 -9.82 -6.74
N SER A 38 7.95 -9.66 -6.96
CA SER A 38 7.18 -10.54 -7.85
C SER A 38 7.37 -10.16 -9.32
N SER A 39 7.04 -11.07 -10.24
CA SER A 39 7.06 -10.83 -11.69
C SER A 39 6.20 -9.64 -12.10
N GLU A 40 5.06 -9.49 -11.45
CA GLU A 40 4.06 -8.45 -11.73
C GLU A 40 4.60 -7.08 -11.33
N VAL A 41 5.22 -6.96 -10.15
CA VAL A 41 5.86 -5.73 -9.69
C VAL A 41 6.98 -5.31 -10.63
N ARG A 42 7.81 -6.26 -11.06
CA ARG A 42 8.88 -5.99 -12.03
C ARG A 42 8.33 -5.54 -13.38
N GLY A 43 7.27 -6.18 -13.87
CA GLY A 43 6.62 -5.80 -15.13
C GLY A 43 6.09 -4.37 -15.13
N VAL A 44 5.45 -3.93 -14.02
CA VAL A 44 5.00 -2.54 -13.87
C VAL A 44 6.17 -1.58 -13.84
N TYR A 45 7.24 -1.90 -13.10
CA TYR A 45 8.44 -1.08 -13.02
C TYR A 45 9.09 -0.90 -14.40
N ASP A 46 9.32 -2.00 -15.12
CA ASP A 46 9.95 -2.00 -16.44
C ASP A 46 9.09 -1.26 -17.47
N TYR A 47 7.76 -1.36 -17.37
CA TYR A 47 6.84 -0.61 -18.23
C TYR A 47 6.96 0.90 -18.01
N ILE A 48 6.98 1.36 -16.76
CA ILE A 48 7.18 2.79 -16.44
C ILE A 48 8.55 3.26 -16.93
N GLU A 49 9.58 2.42 -16.79
CA GLU A 49 10.94 2.72 -17.28
C GLU A 49 11.03 2.83 -18.82
N ALA A 50 10.23 2.05 -19.54
CA ALA A 50 10.21 2.08 -21.01
C ALA A 50 9.47 3.30 -21.59
N LEU A 51 8.69 4.04 -20.78
CA LEU A 51 7.94 5.20 -21.26
C LEU A 51 8.88 6.39 -21.55
N PRO A 52 8.68 7.10 -22.68
CA PRO A 52 9.42 8.32 -22.96
C PRO A 52 8.96 9.46 -22.04
N GLU A 53 9.87 10.41 -21.80
CA GLU A 53 9.57 11.59 -20.99
C GLU A 53 8.36 12.37 -21.55
N GLY A 54 7.55 12.92 -20.65
CA GLY A 54 6.33 13.65 -21.01
C GLY A 54 5.14 12.77 -21.39
N SER A 55 5.26 11.44 -21.40
CA SER A 55 4.12 10.53 -21.57
C SER A 55 3.09 10.71 -20.47
N VAL A 56 1.82 10.49 -20.81
CA VAL A 56 0.71 10.59 -19.85
C VAL A 56 0.61 9.29 -19.05
N PHE A 57 0.70 9.41 -17.73
CA PHE A 57 0.55 8.31 -16.78
C PHE A 57 -0.73 8.49 -15.98
N LEU A 58 -1.74 7.68 -16.30
CA LEU A 58 -3.03 7.70 -15.63
C LEU A 58 -3.02 6.73 -14.45
N LEU A 59 -3.19 7.25 -13.23
CA LEU A 59 -3.20 6.47 -12.00
C LEU A 59 -4.57 6.53 -11.35
N SER A 60 -5.21 5.37 -11.18
CA SER A 60 -6.42 5.25 -10.37
C SER A 60 -6.07 5.11 -8.90
N LEU A 61 -6.56 6.03 -8.09
CA LEU A 61 -6.36 6.16 -6.65
C LEU A 61 -7.66 5.77 -5.94
N ASP A 62 -8.02 4.50 -6.10
CA ASP A 62 -9.25 3.91 -5.57
C ASP A 62 -9.00 3.27 -4.21
N PHE A 63 -8.89 4.09 -3.16
CA PHE A 63 -8.71 3.61 -1.80
C PHE A 63 -9.55 4.37 -0.78
N ASP A 64 -9.94 3.66 0.27
CA ASP A 64 -10.72 4.13 1.39
C ASP A 64 -9.86 4.16 2.68
N PRO A 65 -10.35 4.75 3.79
CA PRO A 65 -9.57 4.85 5.01
C PRO A 65 -9.12 3.49 5.57
N ALA A 66 -9.88 2.42 5.30
CA ALA A 66 -9.55 1.07 5.75
C ALA A 66 -8.36 0.46 4.99
N SER A 67 -8.27 0.72 3.68
CA SER A 67 -7.18 0.25 2.81
C SER A 67 -5.97 1.20 2.74
N LYS A 68 -6.07 2.39 3.33
CA LYS A 68 -5.00 3.40 3.39
C LYS A 68 -3.63 2.85 3.83
N PRO A 69 -3.50 2.00 4.88
CA PRO A 69 -2.18 1.52 5.31
C PRO A 69 -1.42 0.72 4.24
N GLU A 70 -2.14 0.12 3.29
CA GLU A 70 -1.58 -0.70 2.23
C GLU A 70 -1.45 0.07 0.90
N LEU A 71 -2.53 0.72 0.46
CA LEU A 71 -2.61 1.33 -0.88
C LEU A 71 -1.92 2.69 -0.95
N TYR A 72 -1.90 3.45 0.14
CA TYR A 72 -1.28 4.77 0.19
C TYR A 72 0.25 4.74 -0.05
N PRO A 73 1.05 3.88 0.61
CA PRO A 73 2.48 3.80 0.31
C PRO A 73 2.76 3.29 -1.11
N GLN A 74 1.90 2.43 -1.68
CA GLN A 74 2.03 2.01 -3.08
C GLN A 74 1.81 3.17 -4.05
N ALA A 75 0.77 3.99 -3.82
CA ALA A 75 0.52 5.18 -4.61
C ALA A 75 1.70 6.16 -4.57
N ILE A 76 2.29 6.40 -3.38
CA ILE A 76 3.49 7.24 -3.24
C ILE A 76 4.66 6.69 -4.08
N ALA A 77 4.91 5.38 -4.01
CA ALA A 77 6.00 4.76 -4.75
C ALA A 77 5.84 4.94 -6.26
N LEU A 78 4.64 4.68 -6.79
CA LEU A 78 4.32 4.85 -8.22
C LEU A 78 4.42 6.32 -8.65
N LEU A 79 3.88 7.25 -7.85
CA LEU A 79 3.94 8.68 -8.14
C LEU A 79 5.38 9.19 -8.18
N ARG A 80 6.21 8.80 -7.20
CA ARG A 80 7.63 9.16 -7.17
C ARG A 80 8.36 8.63 -8.39
N HIS A 81 8.14 7.37 -8.75
CA HIS A 81 8.75 6.74 -9.93
C HIS A 81 8.34 7.49 -11.22
N ALA A 82 7.05 7.78 -11.38
CA ALA A 82 6.54 8.50 -12.54
C ALA A 82 7.11 9.93 -12.64
N PHE A 83 7.18 10.67 -11.52
CA PHE A 83 7.73 12.03 -11.51
C PHE A 83 9.24 12.08 -11.72
N GLN A 84 9.99 11.07 -11.27
CA GLN A 84 11.42 10.93 -11.58
C GLN A 84 11.66 10.80 -13.09
N LYS A 85 10.77 10.11 -13.80
CA LYS A 85 10.79 9.96 -15.26
C LYS A 85 10.16 11.14 -16.03
N ASN A 86 9.85 12.24 -15.34
CA ASN A 86 9.21 13.42 -15.93
C ASN A 86 7.89 13.10 -16.67
N LEU A 87 7.14 12.10 -16.19
CA LEU A 87 5.83 11.74 -16.76
C LEU A 87 4.75 12.75 -16.34
N ARG A 88 3.75 12.92 -17.19
CA ARG A 88 2.56 13.72 -16.91
C ARG A 88 1.54 12.86 -16.19
N VAL A 89 1.47 12.98 -14.87
CA VAL A 89 0.58 12.17 -14.05
C VAL A 89 -0.84 12.75 -14.04
N ILE A 90 -1.83 11.91 -14.29
CA ILE A 90 -3.25 12.21 -14.10
C ILE A 90 -3.78 11.26 -13.02
N GLY A 91 -4.23 11.82 -11.88
CA GLY A 91 -4.89 11.05 -10.84
C GLY A 91 -6.40 10.97 -11.10
N MET A 92 -6.99 9.78 -10.98
CA MET A 92 -8.44 9.62 -10.94
C MET A 92 -8.85 8.84 -9.70
N THR A 93 -10.10 8.98 -9.27
CA THR A 93 -10.68 8.09 -8.26
C THR A 93 -12.17 7.94 -8.53
N LEU A 94 -12.67 6.72 -8.40
CA LEU A 94 -14.09 6.39 -8.51
C LEU A 94 -14.79 6.43 -7.14
N TRP A 95 -14.01 6.45 -6.05
CA TRP A 95 -14.54 6.46 -4.69
C TRP A 95 -14.63 7.88 -4.16
N VAL A 96 -15.85 8.32 -3.83
CA VAL A 96 -16.09 9.66 -3.27
C VAL A 96 -15.31 9.87 -1.97
N SER A 97 -15.23 8.85 -1.12
CA SER A 97 -14.45 8.86 0.12
C SER A 97 -12.93 8.96 -0.11
N GLY A 98 -12.45 8.55 -1.29
CA GLY A 98 -11.04 8.58 -1.68
C GLY A 98 -10.57 9.93 -2.21
N THR A 99 -11.48 10.78 -2.71
CA THR A 99 -11.16 12.06 -3.39
C THR A 99 -10.17 12.94 -2.65
N GLY A 100 -10.44 13.28 -1.38
CA GLY A 100 -9.53 14.12 -0.59
C GLY A 100 -8.19 13.46 -0.28
N MET A 101 -8.15 12.12 -0.18
CA MET A 101 -6.90 11.41 0.05
C MET A 101 -6.06 11.29 -1.23
N ALA A 102 -6.73 11.10 -2.37
CA ALA A 102 -6.11 11.07 -3.70
C ALA A 102 -5.49 12.44 -4.04
N ASP A 103 -6.22 13.53 -3.83
CA ASP A 103 -5.69 14.89 -4.01
C ASP A 103 -4.51 15.16 -3.06
N GLY A 104 -4.65 14.77 -1.79
CA GLY A 104 -3.59 14.92 -0.80
C GLY A 104 -2.30 14.19 -1.17
N VAL A 105 -2.38 12.94 -1.62
CA VAL A 105 -1.18 12.16 -2.00
C VAL A 105 -0.51 12.70 -3.25
N VAL A 106 -1.30 13.07 -4.27
CA VAL A 106 -0.75 13.64 -5.51
C VAL A 106 -0.07 14.97 -5.24
N THR A 107 -0.74 15.86 -4.50
CA THR A 107 -0.21 17.19 -4.15
C THR A 107 1.04 17.08 -3.28
N GLN A 108 1.04 16.19 -2.28
CA GLN A 108 2.21 15.99 -1.43
C GLN A 108 3.41 15.53 -2.25
N VAL A 109 3.27 14.47 -3.05
CA VAL A 109 4.39 13.90 -3.81
C VAL A 109 4.83 14.84 -4.92
N ALA A 110 3.91 15.55 -5.57
CA ALA A 110 4.25 16.57 -6.56
C ALA A 110 5.11 17.69 -5.93
N LYS A 111 4.73 18.18 -4.75
CA LYS A 111 5.51 19.20 -4.01
C LYS A 111 6.89 18.69 -3.60
N GLU A 112 6.99 17.45 -3.10
CA GLU A 112 8.27 16.81 -2.77
C GLU A 112 9.20 16.71 -3.99
N MET A 113 8.64 16.48 -5.17
CA MET A 113 9.38 16.31 -6.44
C MET A 113 9.53 17.61 -7.25
N GLY A 114 9.10 18.75 -6.71
CA GLY A 114 9.16 20.05 -7.40
C GLY A 114 8.30 20.13 -8.67
N LYS A 115 7.23 19.33 -8.76
CA LYS A 115 6.28 19.33 -9.89
C LYS A 115 5.13 20.28 -9.60
N THR A 116 4.64 20.93 -10.65
CA THR A 116 3.50 21.84 -10.59
C THR A 116 2.28 21.21 -11.24
N SER A 117 1.11 21.39 -10.64
CA SER A 117 -0.16 21.06 -11.30
C SER A 117 -0.32 21.92 -12.56
N GLY A 118 -0.61 21.26 -13.68
CA GLY A 118 -0.86 21.91 -14.97
C GLY A 118 -2.32 22.21 -15.22
#